data_AF-A0A7C7JUK9-F1
#
_entry.id   AF-A0A7C7JUK9-F1
#
_cell.length_a   1.000
_cell.length_b   1.000
_cell.length_c   1.000
_cell.angle_alpha   90.00
_cell.angle_beta   90.00
_cell.angle_gamma   90.00
#
_symmetry.space_group_name_H-M   'P 1'
#
loop_
_entity.id
_entity.type
_entity.pdbx_description
1 polymer ?
#
loop_
_entity_poly.entity_id
_entity_poly.type
_entity_poly.pdbx_seq_one_letter_code
_entity_poly.pdbx_strand_id
1 'polypeptide(L)'
;MRKLLTHLIIFFAFYYQGFTQVATSFKTNKAFYIYGDALVVGNNSLSKDAVKPFNESSIANDDIPMSFVDIDNDNSTFNSSSSILQLPDNQENIIYAAIYWTATYSYIKGERRSQNGQFFFSGKRQKDRSLISKVKLKLPNQDYQTVKGNVIFDGYKKSGFHLNSPYACYADITDLLQNAEVKNGEITVANIHATEGFVSGGSSAGWMLYVVYEAPTEKPKYINIFNGFAHVGTEPVVINLKDFKSPEEGDITTKLTLATLEGDSDITEDECVIANPNLKTAIRLSTNEREEKNFFNSSIYNKIERFPNSKNTLGFDIARLTVPNNKETVIDNNTENVELLFNTKEDRFYLFFAAFETEISQSFFNEIETNLPENAIVIKSNKIEEKKPKIIEVKIEVQSKKDIKTTAVNNEIKVEKVALKEPKITEEMLIESPINTEIATSKIQKEQIEQSNVIISSSTYVEALKIKDNPLETQQFKLILEKNAAQIEGAKKGYYVITKFFSSPENAFNWQKNLKEKGIKS
;
A
#
# COMPACT_ATOMS: atom_id res chain seq x y z
N MET A 1 -56.26 -40.15 26.76
CA MET A 1 -54.86 -40.60 26.61
C MET A 1 -54.14 -39.68 25.64
N ARG A 2 -53.08 -39.03 26.15
CA ARG A 2 -51.94 -38.37 25.48
C ARG A 2 -51.94 -38.33 23.94
N LYS A 3 -51.74 -37.12 23.39
CA LYS A 3 -50.47 -36.75 22.73
C LYS A 3 -50.37 -35.22 22.59
N LEU A 4 -49.45 -34.65 23.39
CA LEU A 4 -48.84 -33.34 23.14
C LEU A 4 -48.22 -33.35 21.73
N LEU A 5 -48.56 -32.38 20.89
CA LEU A 5 -47.77 -32.04 19.73
C LEU A 5 -47.11 -30.68 19.97
N THR A 6 -45.95 -30.74 20.60
CA THR A 6 -45.03 -29.64 20.83
C THR A 6 -44.67 -29.01 19.48
N HIS A 7 -45.10 -27.77 19.24
CA HIS A 7 -44.65 -27.00 18.09
C HIS A 7 -43.22 -26.54 18.34
N LEU A 8 -42.25 -27.23 17.74
CA LEU A 8 -40.87 -26.80 17.70
C LEU A 8 -40.77 -25.63 16.69
N ILE A 9 -40.77 -24.39 17.19
CA ILE A 9 -40.48 -23.21 16.37
C ILE A 9 -38.97 -23.21 16.13
N ILE A 10 -38.55 -23.70 14.97
CA ILE A 10 -37.18 -23.54 14.48
C ILE A 10 -37.05 -22.09 14.00
N PHE A 11 -36.46 -21.23 14.83
CA PHE A 11 -35.98 -19.92 14.39
C PHE A 11 -34.81 -20.13 13.42
N PHE A 12 -35.07 -20.03 12.12
CA PHE A 12 -34.01 -19.78 11.14
C PHE A 12 -33.60 -18.31 11.29
N ALA A 13 -32.62 -18.05 12.15
CA ALA A 13 -31.89 -16.79 12.11
C ALA A 13 -31.11 -16.76 10.79
N PHE A 14 -31.65 -16.05 9.79
CA PHE A 14 -30.86 -15.63 8.64
C PHE A 14 -29.84 -14.62 9.15
N TYR A 15 -28.63 -15.11 9.44
CA TYR A 15 -27.47 -14.26 9.58
C TYR A 15 -27.21 -13.63 8.22
N TYR A 16 -27.62 -12.36 8.07
CA TYR A 16 -27.05 -11.50 7.05
C TYR A 16 -25.56 -11.36 7.37
N GLN A 17 -24.71 -12.10 6.66
CA GLN A 17 -23.28 -11.80 6.65
C GLN A 17 -23.12 -10.50 5.87
N GLY A 18 -23.01 -9.39 6.60
CA GLY A 18 -22.50 -8.15 6.04
C GLY A 18 -21.11 -8.42 5.46
N PHE A 19 -20.90 -8.02 4.20
CA PHE A 19 -19.59 -8.10 3.59
C PHE A 19 -18.73 -6.98 4.19
N THR A 20 -17.54 -7.32 4.66
CA THR A 20 -16.57 -6.30 5.05
C THR A 20 -15.65 -6.04 3.87
N GLN A 21 -15.62 -4.77 3.43
CA GLN A 21 -14.69 -4.29 2.42
C GLN A 21 -13.23 -4.59 2.82
N VAL A 22 -12.96 -4.43 4.11
CA VAL A 22 -11.71 -4.82 4.76
C VAL A 22 -11.84 -6.30 5.16
N ALA A 23 -11.36 -7.20 4.30
CA ALA A 23 -11.45 -8.63 4.51
C ALA A 23 -10.52 -9.13 5.62
N THR A 24 -9.37 -8.48 5.77
CA THR A 24 -8.43 -8.63 6.89
C THR A 24 -8.00 -7.24 7.34
N SER A 25 -8.30 -6.88 8.59
CA SER A 25 -7.99 -5.55 9.13
C SER A 25 -6.51 -5.23 9.01
N PHE A 26 -6.19 -4.03 8.54
CA PHE A 26 -4.82 -3.52 8.56
C PHE A 26 -4.36 -3.31 10.00
N LYS A 27 -3.25 -3.97 10.35
CA LYS A 27 -2.62 -3.90 11.67
C LYS A 27 -1.11 -3.78 11.51
N THR A 28 -0.48 -3.12 12.48
CA THR A 28 0.98 -3.12 12.62
C THR A 28 1.50 -4.55 12.66
N ASN A 29 2.23 -4.95 11.63
CA ASN A 29 2.98 -6.20 11.58
C ASN A 29 4.34 -6.03 12.27
N LYS A 30 5.03 -4.92 11.98
CA LYS A 30 6.28 -4.50 12.63
C LYS A 30 6.37 -2.98 12.64
N ALA A 31 6.92 -2.43 13.71
CA ALA A 31 7.29 -1.03 13.76
C ALA A 31 8.72 -0.84 14.31
N PHE A 32 9.40 0.19 13.85
CA PHE A 32 10.78 0.49 14.23
C PHE A 32 10.91 1.96 14.61
N TYR A 33 11.53 2.21 15.75
CA TYR A 33 12.05 3.52 16.13
C TYR A 33 13.57 3.44 15.98
N ILE A 34 14.15 4.14 15.00
CA ILE A 34 15.52 3.89 14.56
C ILE A 34 16.17 5.10 13.86
N TYR A 35 17.50 5.22 13.96
CA TYR A 35 18.31 5.98 12.99
C TYR A 35 18.51 5.13 11.73
N GLY A 36 17.54 5.21 10.83
CA GLY A 36 17.40 4.26 9.74
C GLY A 36 16.63 4.81 8.55
N ASP A 37 16.53 3.99 7.53
CA ASP A 37 15.65 4.20 6.39
C ASP A 37 15.11 2.84 5.93
N ALA A 38 14.23 2.87 4.94
CA ALA A 38 13.77 1.67 4.29
C ALA A 38 13.80 1.82 2.77
N LEU A 39 13.78 0.68 2.09
CA LEU A 39 13.63 0.60 0.64
C LEU A 39 12.70 -0.53 0.27
N VAL A 40 12.28 -0.52 -0.99
CA VAL A 40 11.44 -1.56 -1.58
C VAL A 40 11.98 -1.92 -2.95
N VAL A 41 11.97 -3.22 -3.25
CA VAL A 41 12.19 -3.78 -4.59
C VAL A 41 11.10 -4.80 -4.87
N GLY A 42 10.89 -5.18 -6.12
CA GLY A 42 9.81 -6.12 -6.46
C GLY A 42 9.50 -6.14 -7.94
N ASN A 43 8.67 -7.09 -8.38
CA ASN A 43 8.27 -7.20 -9.76
C ASN A 43 6.94 -7.95 -9.95
N ASN A 44 6.34 -7.84 -11.14
CA ASN A 44 5.18 -8.64 -11.54
C ASN A 44 5.61 -10.07 -11.90
N SER A 45 4.69 -11.02 -11.76
CA SER A 45 4.90 -12.46 -12.05
C SER A 45 3.98 -12.99 -13.15
N LEU A 46 3.03 -12.17 -13.61
CA LEU A 46 2.21 -12.41 -14.79
C LEU A 46 2.41 -11.27 -15.80
N SER A 47 2.36 -11.60 -17.09
CA SER A 47 2.34 -10.63 -18.18
C SER A 47 1.74 -11.23 -19.46
N LYS A 48 1.83 -10.51 -20.58
CA LYS A 48 1.46 -11.01 -21.92
C LYS A 48 2.51 -11.95 -22.51
N ASP A 49 3.77 -11.82 -22.09
CA ASP A 49 4.93 -12.56 -22.57
C ASP A 49 5.79 -12.98 -21.36
N ALA A 50 6.51 -14.09 -21.50
CA ALA A 50 7.33 -14.63 -20.40
C ALA A 50 8.54 -13.75 -20.07
N VAL A 51 9.13 -13.09 -21.07
CA VAL A 51 10.40 -12.36 -20.91
C VAL A 51 10.33 -10.91 -21.35
N LYS A 52 9.42 -10.56 -22.26
CA LYS A 52 9.35 -9.19 -22.80
C LYS A 52 8.56 -8.27 -21.87
N PRO A 53 9.03 -7.04 -21.65
CA PRO A 53 8.28 -6.05 -20.91
C PRO A 53 6.98 -5.69 -21.65
N PHE A 54 5.91 -5.50 -20.88
CA PHE A 54 4.63 -4.99 -21.39
C PHE A 54 4.51 -3.49 -21.14
N ASN A 55 4.32 -2.72 -22.22
CA ASN A 55 4.46 -1.26 -22.20
C ASN A 55 3.25 -0.52 -22.80
N GLU A 56 2.12 -1.22 -22.99
CA GLU A 56 0.87 -0.63 -23.48
C GLU A 56 0.00 -0.24 -22.27
N SER A 57 -0.03 1.05 -21.91
CA SER A 57 -0.78 1.55 -20.73
C SER A 57 -2.29 1.70 -20.96
N SER A 58 -2.77 1.49 -22.18
CA SER A 58 -4.20 1.59 -22.52
C SER A 58 -4.88 0.22 -22.52
N ILE A 59 -4.27 -0.80 -21.91
CA ILE A 59 -4.79 -2.15 -21.90
C ILE A 59 -4.87 -2.65 -20.46
N ALA A 60 -6.10 -2.83 -19.99
CA ALA A 60 -6.43 -3.50 -18.74
C ALA A 60 -5.99 -4.96 -18.72
N ASN A 61 -5.75 -5.48 -17.53
CA ASN A 61 -5.43 -6.88 -17.33
C ASN A 61 -6.61 -7.82 -17.68
N ASP A 62 -7.85 -7.33 -17.69
CA ASP A 62 -9.07 -8.01 -18.14
C ASP A 62 -9.01 -8.52 -19.58
N ASP A 63 -8.24 -7.85 -20.44
CA ASP A 63 -8.25 -8.05 -21.89
C ASP A 63 -7.11 -8.90 -22.44
N ILE A 64 -6.18 -9.28 -21.58
CA ILE A 64 -5.02 -10.09 -21.96
C ILE A 64 -5.13 -11.49 -21.38
N PRO A 65 -4.92 -12.55 -22.20
CA PRO A 65 -4.66 -13.87 -21.65
C PRO A 65 -3.29 -13.87 -20.97
N MET A 66 -3.29 -13.90 -19.64
CA MET A 66 -2.04 -13.83 -18.87
C MET A 66 -1.18 -15.08 -19.06
N SER A 67 0.13 -14.87 -19.08
CA SER A 67 1.17 -15.87 -19.08
C SER A 67 2.12 -15.61 -17.92
N PHE A 68 2.75 -16.67 -17.42
CA PHE A 68 3.81 -16.51 -16.43
C PHE A 68 5.01 -15.77 -17.00
N VAL A 69 5.53 -14.82 -16.22
CA VAL A 69 6.86 -14.24 -16.44
C VAL A 69 7.89 -15.29 -16.03
N ASP A 70 8.86 -15.60 -16.89
CA ASP A 70 9.91 -16.59 -16.65
C ASP A 70 11.19 -16.15 -17.35
N ILE A 71 12.13 -15.58 -16.59
CA ILE A 71 13.32 -14.89 -17.12
C ILE A 71 14.61 -15.73 -17.06
N ASP A 72 14.58 -16.89 -16.40
CA ASP A 72 15.80 -17.63 -16.06
C ASP A 72 15.92 -19.01 -16.72
N ASN A 73 14.87 -19.49 -17.40
CA ASN A 73 14.82 -20.83 -18.02
C ASN A 73 15.21 -21.97 -17.05
N ASP A 74 15.00 -21.78 -15.74
CA ASP A 74 15.29 -22.80 -14.75
C ASP A 74 14.13 -23.81 -14.67
N ASN A 75 14.39 -25.08 -14.99
CA ASN A 75 13.36 -26.13 -15.00
C ASN A 75 12.78 -26.47 -13.61
N SER A 76 13.37 -25.95 -12.52
CA SER A 76 12.83 -26.07 -11.16
C SER A 76 11.82 -24.98 -10.82
N THR A 77 11.64 -24.01 -11.72
CA THR A 77 10.68 -22.91 -11.60
C THR A 77 9.68 -22.90 -12.77
N PHE A 78 8.44 -22.46 -12.52
CA PHE A 78 7.43 -22.29 -13.58
C PHE A 78 7.16 -20.82 -13.92
N ASN A 79 7.67 -19.91 -13.08
CA ASN A 79 7.72 -18.48 -13.30
C ASN A 79 8.89 -17.92 -12.49
N SER A 80 9.46 -16.81 -12.93
CA SER A 80 10.58 -16.12 -12.30
C SER A 80 10.59 -14.66 -12.75
N SER A 81 10.75 -13.73 -11.82
CA SER A 81 11.03 -12.32 -12.13
C SER A 81 11.99 -11.73 -11.11
N SER A 82 12.79 -10.76 -11.56
CA SER A 82 13.90 -10.21 -10.78
C SER A 82 13.76 -8.71 -10.53
N SER A 83 14.44 -8.26 -9.48
CA SER A 83 14.72 -6.86 -9.21
C SER A 83 16.08 -6.69 -8.53
N ILE A 84 16.72 -5.54 -8.72
CA ILE A 84 18.03 -5.24 -8.11
C ILE A 84 17.84 -4.61 -6.73
N LEU A 85 18.28 -5.32 -5.69
CA LEU A 85 18.43 -4.77 -4.35
C LEU A 85 19.75 -3.98 -4.28
N GLN A 86 19.64 -2.68 -4.01
CA GLN A 86 20.80 -1.82 -3.79
C GLN A 86 20.61 -1.00 -2.52
N LEU A 87 21.20 -1.47 -1.42
CA LEU A 87 21.38 -0.68 -0.21
C LEU A 87 22.37 0.47 -0.49
N PRO A 88 22.21 1.64 0.13
CA PRO A 88 23.18 2.72 0.03
C PRO A 88 24.58 2.28 0.49
N ASP A 89 25.61 2.91 -0.07
CA ASP A 89 27.01 2.58 0.25
C ASP A 89 27.27 2.64 1.76
N ASN A 90 27.93 1.60 2.28
CA ASN A 90 28.23 1.40 3.70
C ASN A 90 27.01 1.22 4.63
N GLN A 91 25.80 0.98 4.10
CA GLN A 91 24.57 0.76 4.87
C GLN A 91 24.07 -0.68 4.75
N GLU A 92 24.93 -1.62 5.16
CA GLU A 92 24.64 -3.07 5.07
C GLU A 92 23.97 -3.65 6.31
N ASN A 93 23.77 -2.83 7.36
CA ASN A 93 23.13 -3.28 8.59
C ASN A 93 21.61 -3.32 8.42
N ILE A 94 21.13 -4.43 7.87
CA ILE A 94 19.72 -4.75 7.72
C ILE A 94 19.14 -5.06 9.10
N ILE A 95 18.04 -4.40 9.43
CA ILE A 95 17.30 -4.61 10.67
C ILE A 95 16.11 -5.54 10.46
N TYR A 96 15.47 -5.41 9.31
CA TYR A 96 14.31 -6.22 8.95
C TYR A 96 14.22 -6.35 7.44
N ALA A 97 13.89 -7.55 6.96
CA ALA A 97 13.60 -7.80 5.56
C ALA A 97 12.41 -8.74 5.47
N ALA A 98 11.37 -8.34 4.74
CA ALA A 98 10.23 -9.19 4.48
C ALA A 98 9.84 -9.19 3.02
N ILE A 99 9.63 -10.38 2.49
CA ILE A 99 9.11 -10.62 1.16
C ILE A 99 7.60 -10.85 1.24
N TYR A 100 6.88 -10.17 0.35
CA TYR A 100 5.44 -10.27 0.16
C TYR A 100 5.16 -10.75 -1.25
N TRP A 101 4.13 -11.57 -1.42
CA TRP A 101 3.66 -11.97 -2.75
C TRP A 101 2.14 -12.11 -2.76
N THR A 102 1.56 -11.83 -3.93
CA THR A 102 0.12 -11.73 -4.13
C THR A 102 -0.24 -12.18 -5.53
N ALA A 103 -1.44 -12.73 -5.72
CA ALA A 103 -2.02 -12.98 -7.03
C ALA A 103 -3.52 -13.25 -6.98
N THR A 104 -4.19 -13.15 -8.13
CA THR A 104 -5.49 -13.80 -8.36
C THR A 104 -5.30 -15.25 -8.78
N TYR A 105 -5.80 -16.19 -7.98
CA TYR A 105 -5.56 -17.61 -8.21
C TYR A 105 -6.81 -18.46 -8.04
N SER A 106 -7.76 -18.32 -8.95
CA SER A 106 -8.99 -19.10 -8.88
C SER A 106 -8.97 -20.36 -9.74
N TYR A 107 -8.31 -20.30 -10.90
CA TYR A 107 -8.14 -21.43 -11.81
C TYR A 107 -6.65 -21.77 -11.94
N ILE A 108 -6.35 -23.01 -12.31
CA ILE A 108 -5.00 -23.37 -12.77
C ILE A 108 -4.69 -22.59 -14.05
N LYS A 109 -5.63 -22.65 -15.00
CA LYS A 109 -5.69 -21.83 -16.20
C LYS A 109 -7.15 -21.51 -16.47
N GLY A 110 -7.44 -20.25 -16.73
CA GLY A 110 -8.76 -19.75 -17.01
C GLY A 110 -8.96 -19.37 -18.47
N GLU A 111 -10.20 -19.49 -18.93
CA GLU A 111 -10.65 -19.21 -20.29
C GLU A 111 -11.79 -18.20 -20.23
N ARG A 112 -11.85 -17.33 -21.25
CA ARG A 112 -12.90 -16.33 -21.43
C ARG A 112 -13.68 -16.65 -22.70
N ARG A 113 -15.01 -16.72 -22.58
CA ARG A 113 -15.92 -16.76 -23.73
C ARG A 113 -16.82 -15.55 -23.72
N SER A 114 -17.12 -15.00 -24.89
CA SER A 114 -18.10 -13.93 -25.03
C SER A 114 -19.43 -14.50 -25.53
N GLN A 115 -20.53 -14.12 -24.88
CA GLN A 115 -21.87 -14.47 -25.32
C GLN A 115 -22.81 -13.30 -25.04
N ASN A 116 -23.51 -12.81 -26.07
CA ASN A 116 -24.46 -11.69 -25.97
C ASN A 116 -23.85 -10.43 -25.32
N GLY A 117 -22.59 -10.11 -25.64
CA GLY A 117 -21.89 -8.94 -25.09
C GLY A 117 -21.44 -9.08 -23.64
N GLN A 118 -21.55 -10.28 -23.04
CA GLN A 118 -21.06 -10.57 -21.70
C GLN A 118 -19.90 -11.57 -21.76
N PHE A 119 -18.94 -11.40 -20.87
CA PHE A 119 -17.84 -12.34 -20.69
C PHE A 119 -18.18 -13.37 -19.62
N PHE A 120 -17.87 -14.63 -19.92
CA PHE A 120 -18.00 -15.74 -18.99
C PHE A 120 -16.62 -16.39 -18.82
N PHE A 121 -16.27 -16.68 -17.57
CA PHE A 121 -14.98 -17.24 -17.21
C PHE A 121 -15.13 -18.67 -16.73
N SER A 122 -14.22 -19.54 -17.18
CA SER A 122 -14.22 -20.96 -16.83
C SER A 122 -12.80 -21.50 -16.72
N GLY A 123 -12.63 -22.59 -15.99
CA GLY A 123 -11.35 -23.27 -15.88
C GLY A 123 -11.37 -24.32 -14.78
N LYS A 124 -10.32 -25.14 -14.70
CA LYS A 124 -10.14 -26.05 -13.58
C LYS A 124 -9.79 -25.23 -12.35
N ARG A 125 -10.74 -25.12 -11.40
CA ARG A 125 -10.54 -24.41 -10.13
C ARG A 125 -9.33 -25.01 -9.39
N GLN A 126 -8.45 -24.16 -8.87
CA GLN A 126 -7.39 -24.62 -7.99
C GLN A 126 -7.97 -24.84 -6.59
N LYS A 127 -7.96 -26.09 -6.13
CA LYS A 127 -8.46 -26.47 -4.79
C LYS A 127 -7.35 -26.59 -3.76
N ASP A 128 -6.14 -26.91 -4.19
CA ASP A 128 -4.99 -26.97 -3.28
C ASP A 128 -4.45 -25.57 -3.02
N ARG A 129 -4.89 -24.99 -1.91
CA ARG A 129 -4.43 -23.67 -1.45
C ARG A 129 -3.15 -23.74 -0.64
N SER A 130 -2.60 -24.93 -0.35
CA SER A 130 -1.33 -25.03 0.39
C SER A 130 -0.15 -24.47 -0.44
N LEU A 131 -0.29 -24.47 -1.77
CA LEU A 131 0.71 -24.00 -2.72
C LEU A 131 1.02 -22.50 -2.58
N ILE A 132 0.03 -21.67 -2.24
CA ILE A 132 0.21 -20.20 -2.21
C ILE A 132 1.15 -19.75 -1.09
N SER A 133 1.37 -20.58 -0.07
CA SER A 133 2.18 -20.26 1.10
C SER A 133 3.69 -20.42 0.87
N LYS A 134 4.12 -20.77 -0.35
CA LYS A 134 5.51 -21.03 -0.67
C LYS A 134 5.90 -20.36 -1.98
N VAL A 135 7.11 -19.82 -2.01
CA VAL A 135 7.78 -19.33 -3.22
C VAL A 135 9.22 -19.82 -3.24
N LYS A 136 9.90 -19.64 -4.37
CA LYS A 136 11.34 -19.78 -4.51
C LYS A 136 11.98 -18.39 -4.50
N LEU A 137 13.06 -18.24 -3.77
CA LEU A 137 13.85 -17.01 -3.67
C LEU A 137 15.29 -17.32 -4.04
N LYS A 138 15.88 -16.49 -4.89
CA LYS A 138 17.30 -16.52 -5.23
C LYS A 138 17.92 -15.19 -4.79
N LEU A 139 18.87 -15.26 -3.87
CA LEU A 139 19.68 -14.11 -3.48
C LEU A 139 20.88 -13.97 -4.42
N PRO A 140 21.60 -12.83 -4.40
CA PRO A 140 22.74 -12.61 -5.30
C PRO A 140 23.77 -13.71 -5.12
N ASN A 141 24.21 -14.31 -6.23
CA ASN A 141 25.19 -15.41 -6.27
C ASN A 141 24.81 -16.66 -5.46
N GLN A 142 23.52 -16.90 -5.21
CA GLN A 142 23.03 -18.11 -4.53
C GLN A 142 22.11 -18.94 -5.41
N ASP A 143 21.87 -20.18 -5.01
CA ASP A 143 20.84 -21.05 -5.59
C ASP A 143 19.44 -20.71 -5.04
N TYR A 144 18.42 -21.20 -5.74
CA TYR A 144 17.03 -21.07 -5.29
C TYR A 144 16.78 -21.82 -3.97
N GLN A 145 16.24 -21.09 -2.99
CA GLN A 145 15.73 -21.66 -1.75
C GLN A 145 14.22 -21.50 -1.64
N THR A 146 13.57 -22.44 -0.95
CA THR A 146 12.13 -22.34 -0.69
C THR A 146 11.89 -21.46 0.52
N VAL A 147 11.11 -20.39 0.32
CA VAL A 147 10.60 -19.54 1.39
C VAL A 147 9.17 -19.95 1.68
N LYS A 148 8.86 -20.19 2.96
CA LYS A 148 7.50 -20.47 3.44
C LYS A 148 6.98 -19.24 4.18
N GLY A 149 5.85 -18.71 3.73
CA GLY A 149 5.22 -17.54 4.32
C GLY A 149 3.95 -17.84 5.10
N ASN A 150 3.52 -16.81 5.80
CA ASN A 150 2.22 -16.72 6.43
C ASN A 150 1.21 -16.14 5.42
N VAL A 151 0.02 -16.74 5.37
CA VAL A 151 -1.08 -16.23 4.54
C VAL A 151 -1.75 -15.07 5.27
N ILE A 152 -1.68 -13.87 4.70
CA ILE A 152 -2.41 -12.69 5.18
C ILE A 152 -3.89 -12.85 4.85
N PHE A 153 -4.18 -13.24 3.61
CA PHE A 153 -5.54 -13.43 3.11
C PHE A 153 -5.59 -14.49 2.00
N ASP A 154 -6.69 -15.23 1.93
CA ASP A 154 -7.01 -16.18 0.85
C ASP A 154 -8.48 -16.08 0.46
N GLY A 155 -8.74 -15.40 -0.66
CA GLY A 155 -10.07 -15.15 -1.20
C GLY A 155 -10.81 -16.41 -1.67
N TYR A 156 -10.11 -17.52 -1.92
CA TYR A 156 -10.76 -18.79 -2.28
C TYR A 156 -11.73 -19.27 -1.20
N LYS A 157 -11.43 -18.96 0.06
CA LYS A 157 -12.22 -19.37 1.24
C LYS A 157 -13.38 -18.41 1.54
N LYS A 158 -13.56 -17.34 0.76
CA LYS A 158 -14.53 -16.27 1.02
C LYS A 158 -15.41 -16.05 -0.20
N SER A 159 -16.72 -16.23 -0.04
CA SER A 159 -17.69 -16.17 -1.15
C SER A 159 -17.61 -14.87 -1.97
N GLY A 160 -17.42 -13.72 -1.31
CA GLY A 160 -17.28 -12.41 -1.97
C GLY A 160 -16.01 -12.23 -2.83
N PHE A 161 -15.03 -13.12 -2.68
CA PHE A 161 -13.75 -13.09 -3.38
C PHE A 161 -13.57 -14.30 -4.30
N HIS A 162 -14.58 -15.16 -4.43
CA HIS A 162 -14.45 -16.43 -5.13
C HIS A 162 -14.10 -16.26 -6.62
N LEU A 163 -14.57 -15.19 -7.27
CA LEU A 163 -14.48 -15.03 -8.72
C LEU A 163 -13.04 -15.10 -9.24
N ASN A 164 -12.15 -14.30 -8.63
CA ASN A 164 -10.72 -14.24 -8.93
C ASN A 164 -9.82 -14.78 -7.81
N SER A 165 -10.37 -15.01 -6.62
CA SER A 165 -9.68 -15.64 -5.47
C SER A 165 -8.31 -15.01 -5.19
N PRO A 166 -8.24 -13.68 -4.95
CA PRO A 166 -6.99 -13.02 -4.64
C PRO A 166 -6.43 -13.54 -3.31
N TYR A 167 -5.11 -13.56 -3.18
CA TYR A 167 -4.45 -13.88 -1.93
C TYR A 167 -3.24 -12.98 -1.72
N ALA A 168 -2.84 -12.82 -0.46
CA ALA A 168 -1.59 -12.15 -0.11
C ALA A 168 -0.87 -12.97 0.98
N CYS A 169 0.44 -13.09 0.84
CA CYS A 169 1.31 -13.79 1.77
C CYS A 169 2.54 -12.94 2.08
N TYR A 170 3.20 -13.24 3.21
CA TYR A 170 4.48 -12.65 3.54
C TYR A 170 5.39 -13.62 4.29
N ALA A 171 6.69 -13.40 4.22
CA ALA A 171 7.68 -14.10 5.03
C ALA A 171 8.73 -13.10 5.54
N ASP A 172 9.09 -13.22 6.81
CA ASP A 172 10.27 -12.57 7.36
C ASP A 172 11.50 -13.36 6.88
N ILE A 173 12.37 -12.67 6.14
CA ILE A 173 13.62 -13.20 5.59
C ILE A 173 14.84 -12.44 6.14
N THR A 174 14.69 -11.78 7.29
CA THR A 174 15.74 -10.95 7.90
C THR A 174 17.03 -11.74 8.09
N ASP A 175 16.96 -12.90 8.75
CA ASP A 175 18.13 -13.77 8.97
C ASP A 175 18.76 -14.22 7.66
N LEU A 176 17.93 -14.49 6.65
CA LEU A 176 18.41 -14.95 5.36
C LEU A 176 19.20 -13.87 4.62
N LEU A 177 18.70 -12.63 4.63
CA LEU A 177 19.36 -11.52 3.95
C LEU A 177 20.56 -10.98 4.75
N GLN A 178 20.50 -10.98 6.08
CA GLN A 178 21.63 -10.60 6.94
C GLN A 178 22.83 -11.54 6.75
N ASN A 179 22.57 -12.85 6.64
CA ASN A 179 23.59 -13.88 6.47
C ASN A 179 23.99 -14.12 5.01
N ALA A 180 23.42 -13.38 4.06
CA ALA A 180 23.82 -13.46 2.66
C ALA A 180 25.26 -12.96 2.48
N GLU A 181 26.06 -13.73 1.73
CA GLU A 181 27.43 -13.35 1.36
C GLU A 181 27.46 -12.03 0.59
N VAL A 182 26.49 -11.85 -0.32
CA VAL A 182 26.30 -10.63 -1.09
C VAL A 182 24.87 -10.13 -0.88
N LYS A 183 24.73 -8.94 -0.27
CA LYS A 183 23.43 -8.33 0.04
C LYS A 183 22.86 -7.54 -1.15
N ASN A 184 23.73 -6.81 -1.85
CA ASN A 184 23.34 -6.00 -3.02
C ASN A 184 23.47 -6.81 -4.30
N GLY A 185 22.45 -6.75 -5.16
CA GLY A 185 22.45 -7.43 -6.44
C GLY A 185 21.06 -7.92 -6.83
N GLU A 186 21.02 -8.79 -7.83
CA GLU A 186 19.77 -9.34 -8.35
C GLU A 186 19.12 -10.30 -7.34
N ILE A 187 17.85 -10.01 -7.05
CA ILE A 187 16.95 -10.85 -6.28
C ILE A 187 15.90 -11.40 -7.25
N THR A 188 15.82 -12.72 -7.36
CA THR A 188 14.80 -13.39 -8.19
C THR A 188 13.78 -14.10 -7.31
N VAL A 189 12.51 -13.92 -7.61
CA VAL A 189 11.41 -14.64 -6.96
C VAL A 189 10.65 -15.43 -8.00
N ALA A 190 10.36 -16.68 -7.65
CA ALA A 190 9.84 -17.67 -8.54
C ALA A 190 8.77 -18.54 -7.85
N ASN A 191 8.05 -19.31 -8.67
CA ASN A 191 6.95 -20.19 -8.27
C ASN A 191 5.79 -19.49 -7.54
N ILE A 192 5.47 -18.25 -7.95
CA ILE A 192 4.26 -17.54 -7.48
C ILE A 192 3.06 -18.09 -8.22
N HIS A 193 2.21 -18.84 -7.54
CA HIS A 193 1.03 -19.43 -8.15
C HIS A 193 -0.04 -18.37 -8.46
N ALA A 194 -0.48 -18.31 -9.72
CA ALA A 194 -1.52 -17.39 -10.20
C ALA A 194 -2.36 -18.06 -11.30
N THR A 195 -3.46 -17.42 -11.70
CA THR A 195 -4.30 -17.92 -12.80
C THR A 195 -3.70 -17.52 -14.14
N GLU A 196 -3.21 -18.47 -14.94
CA GLU A 196 -2.90 -18.18 -16.34
C GLU A 196 -4.18 -17.99 -17.17
N GLY A 197 -4.09 -17.29 -18.29
CA GLY A 197 -5.20 -16.99 -19.17
C GLY A 197 -6.11 -15.91 -18.58
N PHE A 198 -7.41 -16.19 -18.47
CA PHE A 198 -8.41 -15.21 -18.06
C PHE A 198 -9.09 -15.58 -16.76
N VAL A 199 -9.32 -14.58 -15.90
CA VAL A 199 -10.21 -14.70 -14.75
C VAL A 199 -11.08 -13.44 -14.67
N SER A 200 -12.22 -13.54 -13.97
CA SER A 200 -13.14 -12.41 -13.85
C SER A 200 -12.44 -11.25 -13.16
N GLY A 201 -12.27 -10.15 -13.88
CA GLY A 201 -11.52 -9.00 -13.38
C GLY A 201 -10.04 -8.98 -13.64
N GLY A 202 -9.57 -9.79 -14.58
CA GLY A 202 -8.17 -9.81 -14.93
C GLY A 202 -7.36 -10.70 -14.00
N SER A 203 -6.27 -11.23 -14.53
CA SER A 203 -5.29 -11.90 -13.67
C SER A 203 -4.11 -11.01 -13.42
N SER A 204 -3.64 -11.01 -12.18
CA SER A 204 -2.50 -10.21 -11.75
C SER A 204 -1.73 -10.96 -10.68
N ALA A 205 -0.42 -10.75 -10.65
CA ALA A 205 0.47 -11.36 -9.68
C ALA A 205 1.77 -10.56 -9.56
N GLY A 206 2.35 -10.55 -8.37
CA GLY A 206 3.65 -9.96 -8.14
C GLY A 206 4.17 -10.16 -6.74
N TRP A 207 5.36 -9.63 -6.51
CA TRP A 207 6.05 -9.69 -5.24
C TRP A 207 6.78 -8.38 -4.93
N MET A 208 7.02 -8.15 -3.65
CA MET A 208 7.87 -7.08 -3.17
C MET A 208 8.71 -7.53 -1.98
N LEU A 209 9.93 -7.02 -1.89
CA LEU A 209 10.81 -7.13 -0.73
C LEU A 209 10.92 -5.73 -0.11
N TYR A 210 10.52 -5.61 1.14
CA TYR A 210 10.67 -4.39 1.93
C TYR A 210 11.78 -4.58 2.96
N VAL A 211 12.75 -3.67 2.97
CA VAL A 211 13.97 -3.76 3.79
C VAL A 211 14.10 -2.50 4.64
N VAL A 212 14.25 -2.68 5.95
CA VAL A 212 14.60 -1.63 6.91
C VAL A 212 16.06 -1.83 7.31
N TYR A 213 16.84 -0.76 7.29
CA TYR A 213 18.28 -0.78 7.58
C TYR A 213 18.69 0.45 8.41
N GLU A 214 19.80 0.33 9.14
CA GLU A 214 20.42 1.49 9.78
C GLU A 214 21.02 2.44 8.75
N ALA A 215 20.80 3.73 8.95
CA ALA A 215 21.23 4.78 8.06
C ALA A 215 21.77 5.96 8.90
N PRO A 216 22.77 6.71 8.41
CA PRO A 216 23.32 7.85 9.11
C PRO A 216 22.39 9.07 9.00
N THR A 217 21.23 9.00 9.65
CA THR A 217 20.25 10.09 9.70
C THR A 217 20.50 10.97 10.93
N GLU A 218 20.27 12.27 10.82
CA GLU A 218 20.38 13.19 11.97
C GLU A 218 19.18 13.06 12.92
N LYS A 219 18.00 12.80 12.36
CA LYS A 219 16.75 12.58 13.11
C LYS A 219 16.42 11.08 13.16
N PRO A 220 15.95 10.56 14.30
CA PRO A 220 15.38 9.23 14.36
C PRO A 220 14.09 9.19 13.53
N LYS A 221 13.77 8.02 13.00
CA LYS A 221 12.52 7.75 12.26
C LYS A 221 11.67 6.71 12.96
N TYR A 222 10.37 6.86 12.79
CA TYR A 222 9.39 5.82 13.00
C TYR A 222 9.03 5.18 11.66
N ILE A 223 9.16 3.86 11.57
CA ILE A 223 8.84 3.06 10.38
C ILE A 223 7.82 2.02 10.80
N ASN A 224 6.57 2.15 10.35
CA ASN A 224 5.49 1.20 10.65
C ASN A 224 5.04 0.48 9.39
N ILE A 225 5.00 -0.85 9.46
CA ILE A 225 4.64 -1.76 8.39
C ILE A 225 3.31 -2.42 8.75
N PHE A 226 2.30 -2.22 7.90
CA PHE A 226 0.97 -2.77 8.06
C PHE A 226 0.73 -3.94 7.12
N ASN A 227 0.25 -5.04 7.70
CA ASN A 227 -0.32 -6.15 6.93
C ASN A 227 -1.85 -6.09 7.02
N GLY A 228 -2.52 -6.32 5.91
CA GLY A 228 -3.97 -6.36 5.82
C GLY A 228 -4.42 -6.85 4.46
N PHE A 229 -5.72 -6.89 4.24
CA PHE A 229 -6.27 -7.13 2.91
C PHE A 229 -7.64 -6.45 2.78
N ALA A 230 -7.77 -5.52 1.85
CA ALA A 230 -9.02 -4.83 1.57
C ALA A 230 -9.30 -4.74 0.08
N HIS A 231 -10.58 -4.87 -0.28
CA HIS A 231 -11.09 -4.61 -1.62
C HIS A 231 -11.60 -3.17 -1.69
N VAL A 232 -10.86 -2.27 -2.33
CA VAL A 232 -11.30 -0.88 -2.51
C VAL A 232 -12.18 -0.82 -3.76
N GLY A 233 -13.37 -0.22 -3.67
CA GLY A 233 -14.34 -0.23 -4.79
C GLY A 233 -15.77 0.21 -4.47
N THR A 234 -16.16 0.32 -3.19
CA THR A 234 -17.51 0.80 -2.82
C THR A 234 -17.49 1.87 -1.75
N GLU A 235 -16.68 1.67 -0.71
CA GLU A 235 -16.52 2.61 0.39
C GLU A 235 -15.03 2.98 0.54
N PRO A 236 -14.69 4.09 1.21
CA PRO A 236 -13.29 4.38 1.52
C PRO A 236 -12.71 3.39 2.54
N VAL A 237 -11.50 2.91 2.29
CA VAL A 237 -10.70 2.17 3.27
C VAL A 237 -9.79 3.15 4.01
N VAL A 238 -9.77 3.08 5.35
CA VAL A 238 -8.97 3.96 6.20
C VAL A 238 -7.98 3.16 7.04
N ILE A 239 -6.72 3.57 7.01
CA ILE A 239 -5.65 3.08 7.89
C ILE A 239 -5.25 4.23 8.82
N ASN A 240 -5.37 4.00 10.12
CA ASN A 240 -4.96 4.96 11.14
C ASN A 240 -3.46 4.83 11.39
N LEU A 241 -2.72 5.92 11.20
CA LEU A 241 -1.29 6.02 11.43
C LEU A 241 -1.07 6.79 12.73
N LYS A 242 -0.52 6.12 13.74
CA LYS A 242 -0.38 6.64 15.11
C LYS A 242 0.87 6.06 15.77
N ASP A 243 1.04 6.36 17.06
CA ASP A 243 2.15 5.91 17.90
C ASP A 243 3.49 6.54 17.48
N PHE A 244 3.45 7.76 16.94
CA PHE A 244 4.60 8.58 16.63
C PHE A 244 4.40 9.99 17.17
N LYS A 245 5.46 10.78 17.19
CA LYS A 245 5.39 12.22 17.38
C LYS A 245 6.45 12.87 16.50
N SER A 246 6.03 13.71 15.55
CA SER A 246 6.97 14.43 14.68
C SER A 246 7.79 15.47 15.48
N PRO A 247 8.96 15.90 14.98
CA PRO A 247 9.78 16.93 15.61
C PRO A 247 9.01 18.19 16.02
N GLU A 248 9.45 18.83 17.10
CA GLU A 248 8.83 20.04 17.66
C GLU A 248 9.02 21.27 16.76
N GLU A 249 10.06 21.28 15.92
CA GLU A 249 10.37 22.34 14.97
C GLU A 249 11.11 21.82 13.72
N GLY A 250 11.09 22.63 12.67
CA GLY A 250 11.80 22.39 11.41
C GLY A 250 11.08 21.42 10.47
N ASP A 251 11.68 21.19 9.31
CA ASP A 251 11.11 20.35 8.26
C ASP A 251 11.02 18.88 8.68
N ILE A 252 9.97 18.20 8.23
CA ILE A 252 9.68 16.80 8.55
C ILE A 252 9.59 16.01 7.25
N THR A 253 10.43 14.99 7.12
CA THR A 253 10.34 14.06 6.00
C THR A 253 9.44 12.89 6.35
N THR A 254 8.41 12.66 5.54
CA THR A 254 7.54 11.48 5.64
C THR A 254 7.49 10.76 4.30
N LYS A 255 7.62 9.44 4.29
CA LYS A 255 7.49 8.58 3.11
C LYS A 255 6.39 7.55 3.31
N LEU A 256 5.76 7.18 2.20
CA LEU A 256 4.78 6.11 2.14
C LEU A 256 5.26 5.05 1.15
N THR A 257 5.01 3.78 1.46
CA THR A 257 5.12 2.66 0.50
C THR A 257 3.85 1.85 0.51
N LEU A 258 3.29 1.57 -0.65
CA LEU A 258 2.00 0.90 -0.83
C LEU A 258 2.13 -0.18 -1.89
N ALA A 259 1.40 -1.28 -1.72
CA ALA A 259 1.27 -2.26 -2.79
C ALA A 259 -0.16 -2.79 -2.90
N THR A 260 -0.61 -2.91 -4.16
CA THR A 260 -1.98 -3.29 -4.50
C THR A 260 -2.01 -4.30 -5.67
N LEU A 261 -3.20 -4.87 -5.91
CA LEU A 261 -3.53 -5.72 -7.05
C LEU A 261 -4.78 -5.18 -7.79
N GLU A 262 -4.95 -5.47 -9.08
CA GLU A 262 -6.06 -5.06 -10.00
C GLU A 262 -6.14 -3.58 -10.43
N GLY A 263 -5.32 -2.66 -9.93
CA GLY A 263 -5.43 -1.22 -10.30
C GLY A 263 -5.08 -0.96 -11.76
N ASP A 264 -6.07 -0.97 -12.65
CA ASP A 264 -5.88 -0.96 -14.11
C ASP A 264 -5.43 0.41 -14.61
N SER A 265 -4.44 0.44 -15.50
CA SER A 265 -3.83 1.70 -15.94
C SER A 265 -4.75 2.61 -16.77
N ASP A 266 -5.78 2.06 -17.41
CA ASP A 266 -6.73 2.76 -18.28
C ASP A 266 -8.07 3.09 -17.60
N ILE A 267 -8.26 2.67 -16.35
CA ILE A 267 -9.41 3.03 -15.53
C ILE A 267 -8.95 4.06 -14.50
N THR A 268 -9.75 5.11 -14.27
CA THR A 268 -9.38 6.23 -13.40
C THR A 268 -10.28 6.31 -12.17
N GLU A 269 -10.16 7.41 -11.44
CA GLU A 269 -10.90 7.76 -10.22
C GLU A 269 -10.56 6.89 -9.00
N ASP A 270 -9.43 6.18 -9.00
CA ASP A 270 -8.80 5.70 -7.78
C ASP A 270 -7.85 6.75 -7.18
N GLU A 271 -7.84 6.82 -5.85
CA GLU A 271 -7.12 7.86 -5.11
C GLU A 271 -6.50 7.32 -3.82
N CYS A 272 -5.37 7.91 -3.45
CA CYS A 272 -4.75 7.75 -2.13
C CYS A 272 -4.66 9.13 -1.46
N VAL A 273 -5.23 9.25 -0.26
CA VAL A 273 -5.31 10.51 0.47
C VAL A 273 -4.68 10.35 1.83
N ILE A 274 -3.86 11.31 2.24
CA ILE A 274 -3.42 11.42 3.62
C ILE A 274 -4.13 12.62 4.27
N ALA A 275 -4.69 12.40 5.46
CA ALA A 275 -5.46 13.41 6.17
C ALA A 275 -4.94 13.58 7.61
N ASN A 276 -4.95 14.82 8.08
CA ASN A 276 -4.71 15.14 9.48
C ASN A 276 -6.04 15.55 10.13
N PRO A 277 -6.63 14.69 10.97
CA PRO A 277 -7.93 14.99 11.59
C PRO A 277 -7.86 16.18 12.57
N ASN A 278 -6.70 16.42 13.20
CA ASN A 278 -6.50 17.51 14.15
C ASN A 278 -6.40 18.87 13.43
N LEU A 279 -5.64 18.92 12.33
CA LEU A 279 -5.51 20.12 11.50
C LEU A 279 -6.70 20.32 10.55
N LYS A 280 -7.52 19.29 10.34
CA LYS A 280 -8.61 19.25 9.35
C LYS A 280 -8.11 19.53 7.93
N THR A 281 -6.93 19.01 7.61
CA THR A 281 -6.30 19.08 6.29
C THR A 281 -6.24 17.69 5.67
N ALA A 282 -6.29 17.62 4.35
CA ALA A 282 -6.13 16.39 3.60
C ALA A 282 -5.53 16.71 2.22
N ILE A 283 -4.65 15.83 1.74
CA ILE A 283 -4.05 15.96 0.41
C ILE A 283 -4.26 14.65 -0.36
N ARG A 284 -4.67 14.77 -1.62
CA ARG A 284 -4.55 13.68 -2.59
C ARG A 284 -3.09 13.52 -2.97
N LEU A 285 -2.60 12.30 -2.87
CA LEU A 285 -1.23 11.96 -3.20
C LEU A 285 -1.11 11.75 -4.71
N SER A 286 0.00 12.18 -5.27
CA SER A 286 0.36 11.99 -6.66
C SER A 286 1.89 12.01 -6.82
N THR A 287 2.36 11.53 -7.97
CA THR A 287 3.76 11.59 -8.40
C THR A 287 3.79 11.90 -9.89
N ASN A 288 4.97 12.05 -10.50
CA ASN A 288 5.06 12.24 -11.95
C ASN A 288 4.55 11.01 -12.73
N GLU A 289 4.56 9.84 -12.09
CA GLU A 289 4.18 8.55 -12.67
C GLU A 289 2.75 8.12 -12.28
N ARG A 290 2.13 8.81 -11.32
CA ARG A 290 0.83 8.44 -10.74
C ARG A 290 0.00 9.69 -10.53
N GLU A 291 -1.05 9.84 -11.33
CA GLU A 291 -1.96 10.97 -11.25
C GLU A 291 -2.82 10.89 -9.98
N GLU A 292 -3.31 12.02 -9.48
CA GLU A 292 -4.09 12.07 -8.23
C GLU A 292 -5.40 11.27 -8.27
N LYS A 293 -5.93 11.04 -9.47
CA LYS A 293 -7.15 10.28 -9.78
C LYS A 293 -6.84 9.03 -10.60
N ASN A 294 -5.59 8.60 -10.61
CA ASN A 294 -5.18 7.33 -11.17
C ASN A 294 -3.90 6.88 -10.44
N PHE A 295 -4.02 6.77 -9.11
CA PHE A 295 -2.86 6.59 -8.25
C PHE A 295 -2.31 5.16 -8.33
N PHE A 296 -3.17 4.16 -8.48
CA PHE A 296 -2.92 2.73 -8.64
C PHE A 296 -3.19 2.33 -10.08
N ASN A 297 -2.17 2.47 -10.92
CA ASN A 297 -2.28 2.44 -12.37
C ASN A 297 -1.41 1.35 -13.01
N SER A 298 -1.29 0.18 -12.37
CA SER A 298 -0.51 -0.96 -12.84
C SER A 298 0.96 -0.58 -13.09
N SER A 299 1.59 0.08 -12.11
CA SER A 299 2.98 0.49 -12.23
C SER A 299 3.80 0.19 -10.97
N ILE A 300 5.12 0.17 -11.13
CA ILE A 300 6.06 0.01 -10.01
C ILE A 300 6.97 1.23 -9.96
N TYR A 301 7.24 1.70 -8.74
CA TYR A 301 8.14 2.81 -8.44
C TYR A 301 9.41 2.79 -9.32
N ASN A 302 9.61 3.88 -10.06
CA ASN A 302 10.54 3.92 -11.20
C ASN A 302 12.04 3.88 -10.83
N LYS A 303 12.40 4.00 -9.55
CA LYS A 303 13.79 3.86 -9.09
C LYS A 303 14.20 2.42 -8.81
N ILE A 304 13.32 1.46 -9.07
CA ILE A 304 13.58 0.03 -8.92
C ILE A 304 13.97 -0.52 -10.29
N GLU A 305 15.16 -1.12 -10.38
CA GLU A 305 15.58 -1.87 -11.56
C GLU A 305 14.97 -3.28 -11.52
N ARG A 306 14.40 -3.73 -12.64
CA ARG A 306 13.53 -4.91 -12.72
C ARG A 306 13.70 -5.67 -14.04
N PHE A 307 13.50 -6.98 -13.98
CA PHE A 307 13.51 -7.86 -15.15
C PHE A 307 12.29 -8.79 -15.13
N PRO A 308 11.37 -8.69 -16.10
CA PRO A 308 11.27 -7.64 -17.12
C PRO A 308 10.93 -6.27 -16.51
N ASN A 309 11.23 -5.19 -17.24
CA ASN A 309 10.98 -3.81 -16.84
C ASN A 309 9.68 -3.24 -17.45
N SER A 310 8.56 -3.95 -17.29
CA SER A 310 7.25 -3.53 -17.81
C SER A 310 6.81 -2.18 -17.26
N LYS A 311 6.35 -1.27 -18.13
CA LYS A 311 5.69 -0.02 -17.73
C LYS A 311 4.28 -0.27 -17.19
N ASN A 312 3.57 -1.22 -17.80
CA ASN A 312 2.27 -1.69 -17.33
C ASN A 312 2.48 -3.11 -16.76
N THR A 313 2.36 -3.25 -15.44
CA THR A 313 2.54 -4.49 -14.69
C THR A 313 1.24 -5.29 -14.53
N LEU A 314 0.18 -4.89 -15.24
CA LEU A 314 -1.08 -5.63 -15.40
C LEU A 314 -1.72 -5.95 -14.05
N GLY A 315 -2.01 -4.88 -13.31
CA GLY A 315 -2.70 -4.87 -12.05
C GLY A 315 -1.80 -4.94 -10.81
N PHE A 316 -0.48 -5.17 -10.91
CA PHE A 316 0.38 -5.24 -9.73
C PHE A 316 1.12 -3.93 -9.47
N ASP A 317 0.83 -3.25 -8.37
CA ASP A 317 1.40 -1.95 -8.06
C ASP A 317 2.36 -1.96 -6.88
N ILE A 318 3.42 -1.16 -7.01
CA ILE A 318 4.24 -0.70 -5.88
C ILE A 318 4.40 0.82 -6.00
N ALA A 319 3.82 1.56 -5.07
CA ALA A 319 4.01 3.01 -4.96
C ALA A 319 4.97 3.31 -3.81
N ARG A 320 5.94 4.21 -4.05
CA ARG A 320 6.77 4.81 -2.99
C ARG A 320 6.94 6.30 -3.27
N LEU A 321 6.65 7.14 -2.29
CA LEU A 321 6.68 8.58 -2.43
C LEU A 321 7.01 9.28 -1.10
N THR A 322 7.52 10.51 -1.21
CA THR A 322 7.61 11.45 -0.09
C THR A 322 6.30 12.23 -0.02
N VAL A 323 5.70 12.32 1.16
CA VAL A 323 4.51 13.13 1.40
C VAL A 323 4.86 14.61 1.17
N PRO A 324 4.13 15.34 0.31
CA PRO A 324 4.41 16.74 0.05
C PRO A 324 4.32 17.59 1.33
N ASN A 325 5.34 18.40 1.58
CA ASN A 325 5.28 19.49 2.55
C ASN A 325 4.88 20.78 1.82
N ASN A 326 3.59 20.92 1.52
CA ASN A 326 3.02 22.07 0.81
C ASN A 326 2.19 22.95 1.77
N LYS A 327 1.49 23.97 1.24
CA LYS A 327 0.62 24.86 2.04
C LYS A 327 -0.53 24.13 2.75
N GLU A 328 -0.86 22.91 2.34
CA GLU A 328 -1.89 22.04 2.92
C GLU A 328 -1.22 20.98 3.80
N THR A 329 -0.44 21.44 4.78
CA THR A 329 0.36 20.58 5.64
C THR A 329 -0.51 19.55 6.36
N VAL A 330 -0.19 18.28 6.14
CA VAL A 330 -0.80 17.13 6.83
C VAL A 330 0.11 16.57 7.93
N ILE A 331 1.42 16.73 7.80
CA ILE A 331 2.40 16.39 8.83
C ILE A 331 3.10 17.69 9.22
N ASP A 332 2.63 18.30 10.29
CA ASP A 332 3.23 19.49 10.90
C ASP A 332 4.06 19.10 12.13
N ASN A 333 4.75 20.05 12.75
CA ASN A 333 5.44 19.85 14.01
C ASN A 333 4.48 19.36 15.11
N ASN A 334 4.95 18.44 15.95
CA ASN A 334 4.15 17.77 16.99
C ASN A 334 2.92 16.98 16.49
N THR A 335 2.89 16.57 15.22
CA THR A 335 1.85 15.66 14.72
C THR A 335 2.03 14.27 15.34
N GLU A 336 0.97 13.70 15.89
CA GLU A 336 0.99 12.39 16.55
C GLU A 336 0.15 11.32 15.84
N ASN A 337 -0.74 11.75 14.94
CA ASN A 337 -1.58 10.87 14.16
C ASN A 337 -1.99 11.50 12.83
N VAL A 338 -2.17 10.64 11.84
CA VAL A 338 -2.78 10.93 10.53
C VAL A 338 -3.54 9.71 10.05
N GLU A 339 -4.36 9.90 9.03
CA GLU A 339 -5.16 8.84 8.40
C GLU A 339 -4.71 8.68 6.95
N LEU A 340 -4.57 7.44 6.50
CA LEU A 340 -4.37 7.10 5.10
C LEU A 340 -5.66 6.51 4.54
N LEU A 341 -6.22 7.13 3.52
CA LEU A 341 -7.50 6.80 2.92
C LEU A 341 -7.30 6.34 1.48
N PHE A 342 -8.07 5.33 1.10
CA PHE A 342 -8.07 4.73 -0.23
C PHE A 342 -9.49 4.67 -0.73
N ASN A 343 -9.70 5.08 -1.97
CA ASN A 343 -11.02 5.06 -2.56
C ASN A 343 -10.92 4.87 -4.08
N THR A 344 -12.01 4.41 -4.69
CA THR A 344 -12.18 4.45 -6.14
C THR A 344 -13.66 4.49 -6.51
N LYS A 345 -13.99 5.13 -7.63
CA LYS A 345 -15.36 5.23 -8.14
C LYS A 345 -15.64 4.37 -9.37
N GLU A 346 -14.64 4.20 -10.23
CA GLU A 346 -14.81 3.52 -11.52
C GLU A 346 -13.98 2.23 -11.60
N ASP A 347 -13.03 2.03 -10.70
CA ASP A 347 -12.15 0.86 -10.64
C ASP A 347 -12.40 -0.01 -9.39
N ARG A 348 -11.57 -1.03 -9.21
CA ARG A 348 -11.36 -1.74 -7.96
C ARG A 348 -9.89 -2.12 -7.81
N PHE A 349 -9.43 -2.20 -6.57
CA PHE A 349 -8.12 -2.77 -6.30
C PHE A 349 -8.06 -3.46 -4.95
N TYR A 350 -7.07 -4.34 -4.78
CA TYR A 350 -6.81 -5.03 -3.53
C TYR A 350 -5.58 -4.44 -2.84
N LEU A 351 -5.80 -3.65 -1.79
CA LEU A 351 -4.71 -3.20 -0.92
C LEU A 351 -4.30 -4.35 -0.01
N PHE A 352 -3.00 -4.68 0.04
CA PHE A 352 -2.48 -5.74 0.92
C PHE A 352 -1.28 -5.32 1.79
N PHE A 353 -0.64 -4.19 1.46
CA PHE A 353 0.53 -3.69 2.16
C PHE A 353 0.52 -2.16 2.23
N ALA A 354 0.87 -1.63 3.39
CA ALA A 354 1.21 -0.21 3.56
C ALA A 354 2.38 -0.07 4.53
N ALA A 355 3.28 0.87 4.27
CA ALA A 355 4.32 1.28 5.21
C ALA A 355 4.38 2.80 5.31
N PHE A 356 4.50 3.30 6.53
CA PHE A 356 4.59 4.70 6.89
C PHE A 356 5.92 4.96 7.57
N GLU A 357 6.72 5.86 7.01
CA GLU A 357 8.02 6.27 7.52
C GLU A 357 7.97 7.77 7.81
N THR A 358 8.27 8.20 9.03
CA THR A 358 8.30 9.63 9.37
C THR A 358 9.42 9.92 10.35
N GLU A 359 10.05 11.09 10.22
CA GLU A 359 10.95 11.61 11.25
C GLU A 359 10.19 11.88 12.54
N ILE A 360 10.80 11.58 13.69
CA ILE A 360 10.18 11.74 15.01
C ILE A 360 11.04 12.61 15.92
N SER A 361 10.42 13.17 16.96
CA SER A 361 11.14 14.00 17.91
C SER A 361 12.16 13.19 18.71
N GLN A 362 13.30 13.81 19.01
CA GLN A 362 14.36 13.19 19.80
C GLN A 362 13.88 12.87 21.23
N SER A 363 13.08 13.78 21.80
CA SER A 363 12.46 13.62 23.12
C SER A 363 11.59 12.35 23.16
N PHE A 364 10.68 12.21 22.20
CA PHE A 364 9.79 11.06 22.07
C PHE A 364 10.57 9.76 21.84
N PHE A 365 11.57 9.78 20.95
CA PHE A 365 12.44 8.64 20.68
C PHE A 365 13.17 8.13 21.95
N ASN A 366 13.59 9.05 22.82
CA ASN A 366 14.28 8.68 24.06
C ASN A 366 13.32 8.06 25.11
N GLU A 367 12.05 8.45 25.11
CA GLU A 367 11.04 8.06 26.11
C GLU A 367 10.24 6.79 25.76
N ILE A 368 10.10 6.46 24.46
CA ILE A 368 9.18 5.42 23.96
C ILE A 368 9.45 4.00 24.48
N GLU A 369 10.66 3.72 24.98
CA GLU A 369 11.02 2.41 25.58
C GLU A 369 10.10 2.01 26.73
N THR A 370 9.51 2.98 27.43
CA THR A 370 8.66 2.72 28.59
C THR A 370 7.23 2.29 28.23
N ASN A 371 6.75 2.63 27.03
CA ASN A 371 5.37 2.37 26.57
C ASN A 371 5.37 1.92 25.10
N LEU A 372 6.24 0.96 24.78
CA LEU A 372 6.44 0.50 23.42
C LEU A 372 5.19 -0.23 22.88
N PRO A 373 4.63 0.16 21.71
CA PRO A 373 3.50 -0.54 21.11
C PRO A 373 3.83 -2.00 20.78
N GLU A 374 2.78 -2.83 20.66
CA GLU A 374 2.93 -4.23 20.23
C GLU A 374 3.61 -4.30 18.85
N ASN A 375 4.51 -5.27 18.68
CA ASN A 375 5.32 -5.47 17.46
C ASN A 375 6.28 -4.33 17.09
N ALA A 376 6.47 -3.34 17.98
CA ALA A 376 7.46 -2.29 17.80
C ALA A 376 8.81 -2.66 18.41
N ILE A 377 9.88 -2.11 17.84
CA ILE A 377 11.28 -2.29 18.26
C ILE A 377 11.97 -0.93 18.28
N VAL A 378 12.77 -0.65 19.30
CA VAL A 378 13.62 0.55 19.38
C VAL A 378 15.07 0.15 19.13
N ILE A 379 15.76 0.85 18.22
CA ILE A 379 17.17 0.62 17.89
C ILE A 379 17.95 1.93 18.10
N LYS A 380 18.71 1.98 19.18
CA LYS A 380 19.45 3.17 19.65
C LYS A 380 20.89 3.25 19.13
N SER A 381 21.26 2.53 18.07
CA SER A 381 22.65 2.46 17.59
C SER A 381 23.16 3.81 17.05
N ASN A 382 23.85 4.56 17.91
CA ASN A 382 24.84 5.55 17.47
C ASN A 382 26.20 4.85 17.37
N LYS A 383 26.47 4.16 16.25
CA LYS A 383 27.85 3.79 15.89
C LYS A 383 28.36 4.65 14.74
N ILE A 384 28.49 5.95 14.99
CA ILE A 384 29.55 6.72 14.36
C ILE A 384 30.83 6.35 15.12
N GLU A 385 31.43 5.20 14.81
CA GLU A 385 32.88 5.11 14.95
C GLU A 385 33.45 5.97 13.81
N GLU A 386 33.73 7.24 14.11
CA GLU A 386 34.75 7.95 13.36
C GLU A 386 35.99 7.07 13.43
N LYS A 387 36.30 6.34 12.34
CA LYS A 387 37.66 5.91 12.08
C LYS A 387 38.47 7.19 11.93
N LYS A 388 38.95 7.75 13.04
CA LYS A 388 40.06 8.69 13.02
C LYS A 388 41.12 8.05 12.13
N PRO A 389 41.59 8.71 11.07
CA PRO A 389 42.66 8.17 10.27
C PRO A 389 43.81 7.85 11.22
N LYS A 390 44.22 6.58 11.26
CA LYS A 390 45.49 6.21 11.87
C LYS A 390 46.54 7.01 11.11
N ILE A 391 47.06 8.06 11.75
CA ILE A 391 48.32 8.66 11.35
C ILE A 391 49.35 7.56 11.55
N ILE A 392 49.67 6.86 10.47
CA ILE A 392 50.86 6.04 10.41
C ILE A 392 52.00 7.04 10.32
N GLU A 393 52.64 7.31 11.45
CA GLU A 393 53.98 7.92 11.45
C GLU A 393 54.92 6.94 10.76
N VAL A 394 55.05 7.08 9.44
CA VAL A 394 56.13 6.44 8.70
C VAL A 394 57.41 7.17 9.13
N LYS A 395 58.20 6.56 10.01
CA LYS A 395 59.60 6.91 10.18
C LYS A 395 60.32 6.59 8.88
N ILE A 396 60.45 7.58 8.01
CA ILE A 396 61.32 7.51 6.84
C ILE A 396 62.75 7.75 7.34
N GLU A 397 63.55 6.70 7.43
CA GLU A 397 65.01 6.82 7.48
C GLU A 397 65.52 7.19 6.08
N VAL A 398 65.82 8.47 5.87
CA VAL A 398 66.48 8.95 4.66
C VAL A 398 68.00 8.88 4.86
N GLN A 399 68.64 7.88 4.24
CA GLN A 399 70.07 7.95 3.97
C GLN A 399 70.32 8.97 2.85
N SER A 400 71.21 9.91 3.16
CA SER A 400 71.57 11.03 2.30
C SER A 400 72.49 10.64 1.15
N LYS A 401 72.31 11.29 -0.01
CA LYS A 401 73.39 11.88 -0.84
C LYS A 401 72.81 12.76 -1.97
N LYS A 402 73.07 14.06 -1.85
CA LYS A 402 73.59 15.05 -2.85
C LYS A 402 73.13 14.89 -4.33
N ASP A 403 72.65 15.90 -5.06
CA ASP A 403 73.12 17.30 -5.20
C ASP A 403 72.06 18.22 -5.87
N ILE A 404 72.00 19.47 -5.38
CA ILE A 404 71.98 20.78 -6.10
C ILE A 404 70.90 21.05 -7.21
N LYS A 405 69.97 22.01 -7.00
CA LYS A 405 70.05 23.45 -7.37
C LYS A 405 68.70 24.19 -7.13
N THR A 406 68.81 25.36 -6.50
CA THR A 406 67.82 26.39 -6.17
C THR A 406 67.08 27.02 -7.36
N THR A 407 65.82 27.45 -7.18
CA THR A 407 65.39 28.88 -7.29
C THR A 407 64.05 29.10 -6.56
N ALA A 408 63.94 30.19 -5.81
CA ALA A 408 62.78 30.63 -5.03
C ALA A 408 61.93 31.66 -5.80
N VAL A 409 60.61 31.74 -5.54
CA VAL A 409 59.84 32.99 -5.55
C VAL A 409 58.66 32.88 -4.56
N ASN A 410 58.60 33.82 -3.62
CA ASN A 410 57.50 34.09 -2.67
C ASN A 410 56.29 34.74 -3.37
N ASN A 411 55.08 34.59 -2.82
CA ASN A 411 54.20 35.74 -2.56
C ASN A 411 53.00 35.39 -1.66
N GLU A 412 52.88 36.13 -0.56
CA GLU A 412 51.73 36.25 0.35
C GLU A 412 50.64 37.14 -0.28
N ILE A 413 49.35 36.88 0.00
CA ILE A 413 48.27 37.89 -0.09
C ILE A 413 47.32 37.76 1.11
N LYS A 414 47.01 38.94 1.68
CA LYS A 414 46.20 39.26 2.88
C LYS A 414 44.67 39.15 2.66
N VAL A 415 44.00 38.99 3.80
CA VAL A 415 42.55 39.01 4.05
C VAL A 415 41.96 40.42 4.00
N GLU A 416 40.76 40.58 3.41
CA GLU A 416 39.87 41.74 3.60
C GLU A 416 38.48 41.29 4.09
N LYS A 417 38.01 41.94 5.16
CA LYS A 417 36.64 41.81 5.73
C LYS A 417 35.77 42.93 5.16
N VAL A 418 34.58 42.59 4.68
CA VAL A 418 33.54 43.55 4.28
C VAL A 418 32.42 43.54 5.32
N ALA A 419 32.12 44.71 5.88
CA ALA A 419 31.04 44.96 6.82
C ALA A 419 29.80 45.52 6.08
N LEU A 420 28.60 45.05 6.45
CA LEU A 420 27.32 45.56 5.97
C LEU A 420 26.51 46.14 7.15
N LYS A 421 25.85 47.28 6.89
CA LYS A 421 25.18 48.15 7.84
C LYS A 421 23.77 47.67 8.22
N GLU A 422 23.40 47.85 9.48
CA GLU A 422 22.04 47.79 10.02
C GLU A 422 21.24 49.08 9.74
N PRO A 423 19.90 49.01 9.63
CA PRO A 423 19.02 50.16 9.81
C PRO A 423 18.26 50.15 11.14
N LYS A 424 18.00 51.38 11.61
CA LYS A 424 17.42 51.83 12.87
C LYS A 424 15.92 51.59 13.02
N ILE A 425 15.52 51.49 14.29
CA ILE A 425 14.17 51.37 14.88
C ILE A 425 13.47 52.74 14.99
N THR A 426 12.13 52.75 14.95
CA THR A 426 11.27 53.83 15.48
C THR A 426 10.23 53.25 16.46
N GLU A 427 10.24 53.72 17.70
CA GLU A 427 9.30 53.51 18.84
C GLU A 427 7.96 54.28 18.60
N GLU A 428 6.81 54.14 19.27
CA GLU A 428 6.20 53.28 20.31
C GLU A 428 4.70 53.67 20.37
N MET A 429 3.81 52.80 20.87
CA MET A 429 2.77 53.22 21.83
C MET A 429 2.15 52.03 22.58
N LEU A 430 2.27 52.05 23.91
CA LEU A 430 1.73 51.12 24.90
C LEU A 430 0.25 51.40 25.21
N ILE A 431 -0.56 50.36 25.40
CA ILE A 431 -1.78 50.36 26.23
C ILE A 431 -1.80 49.05 27.04
N GLU A 432 -1.96 49.15 28.36
CA GLU A 432 -1.94 48.05 29.34
C GLU A 432 -3.26 47.23 29.39
N SER A 433 -3.12 45.89 29.45
CA SER A 433 -3.83 44.82 30.21
C SER A 433 -5.36 44.86 30.48
N PRO A 434 -6.10 43.70 30.48
CA PRO A 434 -5.71 42.50 31.23
C PRO A 434 -5.96 41.13 30.55
N ILE A 435 -5.28 40.15 31.15
CA ILE A 435 -5.33 38.68 31.01
C ILE A 435 -6.67 38.14 30.51
N ASN A 436 -6.63 37.39 29.40
CA ASN A 436 -7.58 36.31 29.14
C ASN A 436 -6.88 35.16 28.38
N THR A 437 -7.05 33.95 28.90
CA THR A 437 -6.62 32.68 28.29
C THR A 437 -7.36 32.44 26.98
N GLU A 438 -6.75 32.75 25.85
CA GLU A 438 -7.19 32.29 24.53
C GLU A 438 -6.03 31.58 23.82
N ILE A 439 -6.33 30.34 23.43
CA ILE A 439 -5.53 29.46 22.60
C ILE A 439 -5.13 30.23 21.34
N ALA A 440 -3.82 30.38 21.12
CA ALA A 440 -3.26 31.17 20.03
C ALA A 440 -3.71 30.61 18.66
N THR A 441 -4.69 31.29 18.05
CA THR A 441 -5.05 31.12 16.65
C THR A 441 -4.01 31.84 15.79
N SER A 442 -3.34 31.12 14.90
CA SER A 442 -2.23 31.66 14.11
C SER A 442 -2.72 32.76 13.16
N LYS A 443 -1.86 33.74 12.85
CA LYS A 443 -2.12 34.85 11.90
C LYS A 443 -2.72 34.39 10.56
N ILE A 444 -2.43 33.16 10.15
CA ILE A 444 -2.86 32.54 8.89
C ILE A 444 -4.37 32.23 8.90
N GLN A 445 -4.96 31.92 10.06
CA GLN A 445 -6.39 31.65 10.18
C GLN A 445 -7.27 32.89 9.96
N LYS A 446 -6.76 34.10 10.21
CA LYS A 446 -7.50 35.34 9.97
C LYS A 446 -7.52 35.74 8.49
N GLU A 447 -6.45 35.42 7.75
CA GLU A 447 -6.37 35.73 6.30
C GLU A 447 -7.19 34.73 5.44
N GLN A 448 -7.44 33.51 5.93
CA GLN A 448 -8.15 32.47 5.17
C GLN A 448 -9.69 32.54 5.26
N ILE A 449 -10.27 33.31 6.19
CA ILE A 449 -11.74 33.50 6.26
C ILE A 449 -12.24 34.43 5.13
N GLU A 450 -11.38 35.25 4.54
CA GLU A 450 -11.72 36.15 3.42
C GLU A 450 -11.62 35.50 2.04
N GLN A 451 -11.00 34.32 1.92
CA GLN A 451 -10.84 33.62 0.65
C GLN A 451 -11.48 32.23 0.74
N SER A 452 -12.70 32.12 0.23
CA SER A 452 -13.61 30.98 0.20
C SER A 452 -13.00 29.62 -0.22
N ASN A 453 -12.16 29.03 0.63
CA ASN A 453 -11.66 27.66 0.50
C ASN A 453 -12.29 26.79 1.60
N VAL A 454 -12.99 25.74 1.18
CA VAL A 454 -13.78 24.87 2.06
C VAL A 454 -12.86 23.93 2.83
N ILE A 455 -12.83 24.09 4.15
CA ILE A 455 -12.17 23.20 5.11
C ILE A 455 -13.07 21.96 5.28
N ILE A 456 -12.62 20.78 4.84
CA ILE A 456 -13.37 19.53 4.96
C ILE A 456 -12.61 18.59 5.91
N SER A 457 -13.27 18.18 7.00
CA SER A 457 -12.70 17.19 7.95
C SER A 457 -12.64 15.79 7.33
N SER A 458 -11.75 14.91 7.78
CA SER A 458 -11.60 13.56 7.19
C SER A 458 -12.90 12.74 7.21
N SER A 459 -13.72 12.87 8.25
CA SER A 459 -15.05 12.27 8.31
C SER A 459 -16.01 12.84 7.26
N THR A 460 -15.95 14.15 7.00
CA THR A 460 -16.71 14.82 5.94
C THR A 460 -16.19 14.45 4.54
N TYR A 461 -14.88 14.21 4.39
CA TYR A 461 -14.28 13.72 3.14
C TYR A 461 -14.73 12.28 2.87
N VAL A 462 -14.63 11.38 3.86
CA VAL A 462 -15.15 10.01 3.78
C VAL A 462 -16.64 10.01 3.42
N GLU A 463 -17.45 10.88 4.01
CA GLU A 463 -18.87 11.01 3.70
C GLU A 463 -19.12 11.56 2.28
N ALA A 464 -18.30 12.50 1.80
CA ALA A 464 -18.35 13.01 0.42
C ALA A 464 -17.88 11.98 -0.63
N LEU A 465 -17.06 11.00 -0.23
CA LEU A 465 -16.58 9.91 -1.07
C LEU A 465 -17.54 8.73 -1.19
N LYS A 466 -18.56 8.63 -0.32
CA LYS A 466 -19.58 7.59 -0.42
C LYS A 466 -20.35 7.72 -1.72
N ILE A 467 -20.24 6.72 -2.58
CA ILE A 467 -20.98 6.66 -3.84
C ILE A 467 -22.47 6.61 -3.49
N LYS A 468 -23.28 7.51 -4.06
CA LYS A 468 -24.74 7.28 -4.12
C LYS A 468 -24.96 6.09 -5.04
N ASP A 469 -25.13 4.90 -4.46
CA ASP A 469 -25.31 3.63 -5.16
C ASP A 469 -26.24 3.75 -6.38
N ASN A 470 -25.78 3.26 -7.53
CA ASN A 470 -26.66 2.77 -8.58
C ASN A 470 -26.78 1.24 -8.41
N PRO A 471 -27.84 0.73 -7.76
CA PRO A 471 -27.91 -0.63 -7.22
C PRO A 471 -27.77 -1.76 -8.27
N LEU A 472 -27.84 -1.43 -9.57
CA LEU A 472 -27.74 -2.36 -10.70
C LEU A 472 -26.29 -2.68 -11.11
N GLU A 473 -25.28 -2.01 -10.55
CA GLU A 473 -23.87 -2.21 -10.96
C GLU A 473 -23.01 -2.89 -9.89
N THR A 474 -23.60 -3.20 -8.73
CA THR A 474 -22.91 -3.83 -7.61
C THR A 474 -22.42 -5.24 -7.97
N GLN A 475 -21.28 -5.65 -7.40
CA GLN A 475 -20.75 -7.01 -7.56
C GLN A 475 -21.75 -8.08 -7.10
N GLN A 476 -22.56 -7.78 -6.08
CA GLN A 476 -23.67 -8.65 -5.65
C GLN A 476 -24.72 -8.83 -6.75
N PHE A 477 -25.07 -7.75 -7.46
CA PHE A 477 -25.98 -7.82 -8.60
C PHE A 477 -25.35 -8.60 -9.76
N LYS A 478 -24.08 -8.35 -10.10
CA LYS A 478 -23.33 -9.12 -11.12
C LYS A 478 -23.27 -10.62 -10.77
N LEU A 479 -23.07 -10.98 -9.50
CA LEU A 479 -23.12 -12.36 -9.00
C LEU A 479 -24.52 -13.00 -9.09
N ILE A 480 -25.60 -12.19 -9.08
CA ILE A 480 -26.96 -12.68 -9.35
C ILE A 480 -27.14 -12.97 -10.85
N LEU A 481 -26.55 -12.16 -11.74
CA LEU A 481 -26.59 -12.38 -13.20
C LEU A 481 -25.91 -13.69 -13.61
N GLU A 482 -24.88 -14.13 -12.87
CA GLU A 482 -24.11 -15.34 -13.15
C GLU A 482 -24.76 -16.64 -12.64
N LYS A 483 -25.82 -16.55 -11.81
CA LYS A 483 -26.53 -17.74 -11.29
C LYS A 483 -27.49 -18.31 -12.34
N ASN A 484 -27.57 -19.64 -12.41
CA ASN A 484 -28.58 -20.32 -13.24
C ASN A 484 -29.99 -19.88 -12.83
N ALA A 485 -30.78 -19.40 -13.80
CA ALA A 485 -32.15 -18.97 -13.55
C ALA A 485 -33.02 -20.14 -13.10
N ALA A 486 -33.78 -19.97 -12.01
CA ALA A 486 -34.82 -20.91 -11.62
C ALA A 486 -35.99 -20.82 -12.63
N GLN A 487 -36.40 -21.94 -13.21
CA GLN A 487 -37.61 -22.00 -14.02
C GLN A 487 -38.83 -22.13 -13.11
N ILE A 488 -39.71 -21.13 -13.13
CA ILE A 488 -41.00 -21.16 -12.44
C ILE A 488 -42.08 -21.18 -13.52
N GLU A 489 -42.89 -22.25 -13.53
CA GLU A 489 -43.97 -22.42 -14.49
C GLU A 489 -44.97 -21.25 -14.39
N GLY A 490 -45.26 -20.60 -15.53
CA GLY A 490 -46.16 -19.44 -15.60
C GLY A 490 -45.53 -18.08 -15.28
N ALA A 491 -44.29 -18.02 -14.79
CA ALA A 491 -43.55 -16.75 -14.62
C ALA A 491 -42.81 -16.37 -15.90
N LYS A 492 -42.81 -15.08 -16.27
CA LYS A 492 -41.97 -14.57 -17.36
C LYS A 492 -40.49 -14.67 -16.97
N LYS A 493 -39.60 -14.73 -17.94
CA LYS A 493 -38.16 -14.64 -17.66
C LYS A 493 -37.84 -13.23 -17.14
N GLY A 494 -37.22 -13.13 -15.97
CA GLY A 494 -36.87 -11.84 -15.36
C GLY A 494 -36.33 -11.98 -13.94
N TYR A 495 -35.97 -10.86 -13.32
CA TYR A 495 -35.58 -10.79 -11.91
C TYR A 495 -36.80 -10.52 -11.06
N TYR A 496 -36.98 -11.33 -10.01
CA TYR A 496 -38.11 -11.24 -9.09
C TYR A 496 -37.60 -11.00 -7.68
N VAL A 497 -38.15 -10.00 -7.01
CA VAL A 497 -37.91 -9.77 -5.58
C VAL A 497 -39.01 -10.46 -4.81
N ILE A 498 -38.66 -11.45 -3.99
CA ILE A 498 -39.61 -12.06 -3.07
C ILE A 498 -39.78 -11.12 -1.89
N THR A 499 -40.87 -10.37 -1.89
CA THR A 499 -41.13 -9.35 -0.86
C THR A 499 -41.64 -9.95 0.45
N LYS A 500 -42.37 -11.08 0.39
CA LYS A 500 -42.90 -11.77 1.58
C LYS A 500 -43.38 -13.18 1.23
N PHE A 501 -43.28 -14.11 2.19
CA PHE A 501 -43.88 -15.44 2.11
C PHE A 501 -45.14 -15.50 2.97
N PHE A 502 -46.18 -16.16 2.45
CA PHE A 502 -47.44 -16.35 3.15
C PHE A 502 -47.79 -17.83 3.18
N SER A 503 -48.23 -18.31 4.33
CA SER A 503 -48.77 -19.66 4.50
C SER A 503 -50.22 -19.79 4.01
N SER A 504 -50.88 -18.68 3.68
CA SER A 504 -52.24 -18.62 3.14
C SER A 504 -52.26 -17.86 1.81
N PRO A 505 -52.90 -18.40 0.75
CA PRO A 505 -53.07 -17.71 -0.52
C PRO A 505 -53.79 -16.38 -0.40
N GLU A 506 -54.78 -16.27 0.49
CA GLU A 506 -55.57 -15.04 0.67
C GLU A 506 -54.70 -13.87 1.15
N ASN A 507 -53.76 -14.14 2.07
CA ASN A 507 -52.82 -13.14 2.55
C ASN A 507 -51.81 -12.73 1.46
N ALA A 508 -51.44 -13.67 0.58
CA ALA A 508 -50.60 -13.36 -0.57
C ALA A 508 -51.33 -12.45 -1.57
N PHE A 509 -52.61 -12.71 -1.85
CA PHE A 509 -53.41 -11.87 -2.75
C PHE A 509 -53.66 -10.47 -2.17
N ASN A 510 -53.93 -10.37 -0.87
CA ASN A 510 -54.08 -9.08 -0.19
C ASN A 510 -52.77 -8.26 -0.24
N TRP A 511 -51.63 -8.93 -0.07
CA TRP A 511 -50.33 -8.28 -0.21
C TRP A 511 -50.03 -7.85 -1.65
N GLN A 512 -50.33 -8.70 -2.64
CA GLN A 512 -50.21 -8.37 -4.06
C GLN A 512 -51.06 -7.15 -4.41
N LYS A 513 -52.30 -7.07 -3.90
CA LYS A 513 -53.17 -5.91 -4.09
C LYS A 513 -52.55 -4.64 -3.50
N ASN A 514 -51.98 -4.71 -2.29
CA ASN A 514 -51.29 -3.59 -1.68
C ASN A 514 -50.08 -3.10 -2.50
N LEU A 515 -49.32 -4.03 -3.11
CA LEU A 515 -48.20 -3.69 -3.98
C LEU A 515 -48.69 -3.00 -5.27
N LYS A 516 -49.79 -3.47 -5.86
CA LYS A 516 -50.41 -2.85 -7.04
C LYS A 516 -50.92 -1.43 -6.74
N GLU A 517 -51.54 -1.23 -5.59
CA GLU A 517 -51.99 0.11 -5.12
C GLU A 517 -50.81 1.09 -4.95
N LYS A 518 -49.61 0.58 -4.65
CA LYS A 518 -48.36 1.35 -4.58
C LYS A 518 -47.62 1.46 -5.92
N GLY A 519 -48.25 1.06 -7.03
CA GLY A 519 -47.66 1.15 -8.37
C GLY A 519 -46.60 0.09 -8.69
N ILE A 520 -46.44 -0.94 -7.86
CA ILE A 520 -45.48 -2.02 -8.06
C ILE A 520 -46.12 -3.14 -8.88
N LYS A 521 -45.50 -3.47 -10.02
CA LYS A 521 -45.89 -4.63 -10.85
C LYS A 521 -45.62 -5.92 -10.05
N SER A 522 -46.69 -6.62 -9.70
CA SER A 522 -46.68 -7.84 -8.88
C SER A 522 -47.70 -8.86 -9.33
#